data_AF-A0A9P8D4Q7-F1
#
_entry.id   AF-A0A9P8D4Q7-F1
#
_cell.length_a   1.000
_cell.length_b   1.000
_cell.length_c   1.000
_cell.angle_alpha   90.00
_cell.angle_beta   90.00
_cell.angle_gamma   90.00
#
_symmetry.space_group_name_H-M   'P 1'
#
loop_
_entity.id
_entity.type
_entity.pdbx_description
1 polymer ?
#
loop_
_entity_poly.entity_id
_entity_poly.type
_entity_poly.pdbx_seq_one_letter_code
_entity_poly.pdbx_strand_id
1 'polypeptide(L)'
;MTTTTPSLTSLAEAASQAATALAAKLEKGGFPAPSFEQDGLADYPKDPDIIGLRMQLLDATIDLYRLALGPTDSSFMGPLLAFHDASVTNILNQFNFWNAVPIDGSATYAEIIARVKLPESIVRRVLKYAISIRIFASANDQPDSVCHTSISALPARNRLYQNWLRHLLEEAGPGSLHVAESLWKFSSGKQEPSQEPAESGFSLANIDKLNKPQTFWDYVNREAEGKPKGWRSARFAECMQVAASASVIKTDDLLKSAYDWNKLGEATVVDIGGSSGHDSTTIAQAFPNLKFIVQDLLQLRTSFDEQVPAEIKSRVKFEPHDFLQAQNTQGDFYMLKMVLHDWPDECGSRVVLVEAVAPPDTLSHMLNAADMHMLQFFNSQERSLQDWTNLLAKTDKRLTFTYISEVPGSVHLR
;
A
#
# COMPACT_ATOMS: atom_id res chain seq x y z
N MET A 1 -8.68 15.58 31.67
CA MET A 1 -9.87 16.15 31.01
C MET A 1 -10.85 15.00 30.83
N THR A 2 -12.09 15.12 31.28
CA THR A 2 -13.12 14.09 31.07
C THR A 2 -13.42 14.04 29.57
N THR A 3 -12.90 13.03 28.87
CA THR A 3 -13.27 12.76 27.48
C THR A 3 -14.74 12.40 27.47
N THR A 4 -15.59 13.33 27.00
CA THR A 4 -17.01 13.07 26.77
C THR A 4 -17.14 11.96 25.74
N THR A 5 -17.80 10.87 26.12
CA THR A 5 -18.09 9.75 25.21
C THR A 5 -18.82 10.27 23.97
N PRO A 6 -18.36 9.95 22.75
CA PRO A 6 -19.01 10.40 21.53
C PRO A 6 -20.44 9.84 21.42
N SER A 7 -21.37 10.66 20.95
CA SER A 7 -22.75 10.30 20.63
C SER A 7 -23.00 10.36 19.12
N LEU A 8 -24.12 9.79 18.66
CA LEU A 8 -24.53 9.89 17.25
C LEU A 8 -24.62 11.36 16.80
N THR A 9 -25.16 12.24 17.64
CA THR A 9 -25.32 13.67 17.30
C THR A 9 -23.98 14.40 17.27
N SER A 10 -23.08 14.15 18.23
CA SER A 10 -21.76 14.80 18.22
C SER A 10 -20.91 14.35 17.04
N LEU A 11 -20.99 13.07 16.66
CA LEU A 11 -20.27 12.53 15.50
C LEU A 11 -20.83 13.05 14.17
N ALA A 12 -22.16 13.14 14.04
CA ALA A 12 -22.80 13.73 12.87
C ALA A 12 -22.44 15.21 12.70
N GLU A 13 -22.38 15.96 13.80
CA GLU A 13 -21.94 17.36 13.80
C GLU A 13 -20.47 17.48 13.37
N ALA A 14 -19.58 16.67 13.95
CA ALA A 14 -18.16 16.64 13.58
C ALA A 14 -17.95 16.28 12.10
N ALA A 15 -18.66 15.28 11.58
CA ALA A 15 -18.61 14.90 10.17
C ALA A 15 -19.10 16.05 9.27
N SER A 16 -20.20 16.72 9.63
CA SER A 16 -20.73 17.86 8.87
C SER A 16 -19.73 19.03 8.83
N GLN A 17 -19.12 19.38 9.96
CA GLN A 17 -18.12 20.44 10.07
C GLN A 17 -16.88 20.10 9.21
N ALA A 18 -16.35 18.89 9.33
CA ALA A 18 -15.18 18.45 8.56
C ALA A 18 -15.47 18.40 7.06
N ALA A 19 -16.64 17.90 6.65
CA ALA A 19 -17.06 17.86 5.24
C ALA A 19 -17.19 19.27 4.64
N THR A 20 -17.79 20.21 5.37
CA THR A 20 -17.96 21.60 4.94
C THR A 20 -16.60 22.28 4.77
N ALA A 21 -15.71 22.12 5.75
CA ALA A 21 -14.36 22.68 5.69
C ALA A 21 -13.52 22.08 4.55
N LEU A 22 -13.61 20.75 4.34
CA LEU A 22 -12.92 20.06 3.26
C LEU A 22 -13.40 20.54 1.89
N ALA A 23 -14.72 20.64 1.68
CA ALA A 23 -15.29 21.14 0.44
C ALA A 23 -14.83 22.58 0.14
N ALA A 24 -14.89 23.47 1.14
CA ALA A 24 -14.44 24.86 0.99
C ALA A 24 -12.94 24.96 0.67
N LYS A 25 -12.11 24.09 1.26
CA LYS A 25 -10.66 24.05 0.98
C LYS A 25 -10.36 23.55 -0.44
N LEU A 26 -11.08 22.52 -0.91
CA LEU A 26 -10.97 22.03 -2.29
C LEU A 26 -11.39 23.09 -3.30
N GLU A 27 -12.53 23.73 -3.09
CA GLU A 27 -13.05 24.81 -3.94
C GLU A 27 -12.07 25.98 -4.01
N LYS A 28 -11.59 26.46 -2.84
CA LYS A 28 -10.59 27.53 -2.78
C LYS A 28 -9.28 27.17 -3.49
N GLY A 29 -8.91 25.90 -3.51
CA GLY A 29 -7.74 25.38 -4.22
C GLY A 29 -7.96 25.15 -5.72
N GLY A 30 -9.18 25.34 -6.23
CA GLY A 30 -9.52 25.07 -7.63
C GLY A 30 -9.57 23.58 -7.98
N PHE A 31 -9.70 22.71 -6.97
CA PHE A 31 -9.82 21.26 -7.17
C PHE A 31 -11.27 20.85 -7.44
N PRO A 32 -11.53 19.83 -8.28
CA PRO A 32 -12.88 19.35 -8.52
C PRO A 32 -13.46 18.73 -7.23
N ALA A 33 -14.77 18.85 -7.06
CA ALA A 33 -15.46 18.21 -5.96
C ALA A 33 -15.41 16.67 -6.10
N PRO A 34 -15.24 15.92 -5.00
CA PRO A 34 -15.38 14.47 -5.01
C PRO A 34 -16.81 14.09 -5.40
N SER A 35 -16.96 13.10 -6.28
CA SER A 35 -18.24 12.56 -6.70
C SER A 35 -18.12 11.08 -7.06
N PHE A 36 -19.27 10.41 -7.21
CA PHE A 36 -19.32 9.06 -7.78
C PHE A 36 -19.30 9.06 -9.31
N GLU A 37 -19.32 10.22 -9.96
CA GLU A 37 -19.20 10.29 -11.42
C GLU A 37 -17.82 9.80 -11.85
N GLN A 38 -17.73 9.20 -13.03
CA GLN A 38 -16.50 8.59 -13.54
C GLN A 38 -15.32 9.56 -13.63
N ASP A 39 -15.57 10.86 -13.77
CA ASP A 39 -14.60 11.96 -13.85
C ASP A 39 -14.48 12.73 -12.53
N GLY A 40 -15.12 12.25 -11.46
CA GLY A 40 -14.94 12.76 -10.11
C GLY A 40 -13.49 12.69 -9.64
N LEU A 41 -13.17 13.47 -8.59
CA LEU A 41 -11.82 13.55 -8.02
C LEU A 41 -11.25 12.15 -7.70
N ALA A 42 -10.24 11.73 -8.45
CA ALA A 42 -9.64 10.39 -8.33
C ALA A 42 -8.71 10.26 -7.11
N ASP A 43 -7.99 11.33 -6.78
CA ASP A 43 -7.13 11.40 -5.60
C ASP A 43 -7.21 12.80 -4.98
N TYR A 44 -7.11 12.86 -3.66
CA TYR A 44 -7.12 14.13 -2.95
C TYR A 44 -5.75 14.81 -3.07
N PRO A 45 -5.71 16.16 -3.17
CA PRO A 45 -4.46 16.89 -3.09
C PRO A 45 -3.73 16.55 -1.79
N LYS A 46 -2.42 16.28 -1.89
CA LYS A 46 -1.53 15.95 -0.75
C LYS A 46 -1.16 17.19 0.09
N ASP A 47 -2.12 18.11 0.26
CA ASP A 47 -2.00 19.29 1.11
C ASP A 47 -2.31 18.89 2.56
N PRO A 48 -1.46 19.23 3.55
CA PRO A 48 -1.65 18.78 4.93
C PRO A 48 -3.00 19.16 5.54
N ASP A 49 -3.56 20.33 5.21
CA ASP A 49 -4.87 20.74 5.73
C ASP A 49 -5.99 19.92 5.09
N ILE A 50 -5.93 19.69 3.77
CA ILE A 50 -6.91 18.85 3.05
C ILE A 50 -6.88 17.43 3.61
N ILE A 51 -5.69 16.83 3.76
CA ILE A 51 -5.53 15.49 4.32
C ILE A 51 -6.04 15.45 5.77
N GLY A 52 -5.69 16.43 6.60
CA GLY A 52 -6.13 16.51 7.98
C GLY A 52 -7.65 16.60 8.13
N LEU A 53 -8.32 17.40 7.29
CA LEU A 53 -9.78 17.50 7.25
C LEU A 53 -10.43 16.21 6.73
N ARG A 54 -9.82 15.57 5.72
CA ARG A 54 -10.27 14.27 5.21
C ARG A 54 -10.20 13.18 6.28
N MET A 55 -9.11 13.11 7.05
CA MET A 55 -8.97 12.15 8.13
C MET A 55 -10.02 12.37 9.23
N GLN A 56 -10.25 13.63 9.65
CA GLN A 56 -11.30 13.96 10.62
C GLN A 56 -12.69 13.54 10.14
N LEU A 57 -13.00 13.77 8.85
CA LEU A 57 -14.25 13.34 8.26
C LEU A 57 -14.39 11.81 8.26
N LEU A 58 -13.34 11.09 7.87
CA LEU A 58 -13.34 9.62 7.86
C LEU A 58 -13.50 9.03 9.25
N ASP A 59 -12.75 9.53 10.24
CA ASP A 59 -12.84 9.05 11.62
C ASP A 59 -14.25 9.26 12.19
N ALA A 60 -14.81 10.47 12.04
CA ALA A 60 -16.16 10.78 12.53
C ALA A 60 -17.24 9.94 11.84
N THR A 61 -17.12 9.70 10.52
CA THR A 61 -18.10 8.92 9.77
C THR A 61 -18.01 7.42 10.05
N ILE A 62 -16.81 6.87 10.25
CA ILE A 62 -16.61 5.48 10.63
C ILE A 62 -17.17 5.22 12.03
N ASP A 63 -16.89 6.11 13.00
CA ASP A 63 -17.42 5.94 14.36
C ASP A 63 -18.94 6.15 14.39
N LEU A 64 -19.47 7.08 13.58
CA LEU A 64 -20.91 7.25 13.41
C LEU A 64 -21.55 5.97 12.85
N TYR A 65 -20.94 5.38 11.81
CA TYR A 65 -21.39 4.12 11.21
C TYR A 65 -21.36 2.98 12.23
N ARG A 66 -20.25 2.80 12.96
CA ARG A 66 -20.11 1.75 14.00
C ARG A 66 -21.15 1.91 15.11
N LEU A 67 -21.36 3.14 15.58
CA LEU A 67 -22.34 3.42 16.62
C LEU A 67 -23.78 3.19 16.14
N ALA A 68 -24.09 3.54 14.90
CA ALA A 68 -25.40 3.30 14.29
C ALA A 68 -25.66 1.81 14.02
N LEU A 69 -24.63 1.07 13.59
CA LEU A 69 -24.71 -0.38 13.35
C LEU A 69 -24.91 -1.15 14.66
N GLY A 70 -24.24 -0.71 15.73
CA GLY A 70 -24.34 -1.34 17.04
C GLY A 70 -23.65 -2.72 17.11
N PRO A 71 -23.52 -3.30 18.32
CA PRO A 71 -22.66 -4.48 18.53
C PRO A 71 -23.19 -5.76 17.88
N THR A 72 -24.51 -5.93 17.80
CA THR A 72 -25.13 -7.12 17.19
C THR A 72 -24.80 -7.23 15.70
N ASP A 73 -25.11 -6.18 14.93
CA ASP A 73 -24.86 -6.18 13.50
C ASP A 73 -23.38 -5.97 13.17
N SER A 74 -22.62 -5.32 14.05
CA SER A 74 -21.15 -5.30 13.91
C SER A 74 -20.55 -6.70 13.94
N SER A 75 -21.10 -7.59 14.77
CA SER A 75 -20.61 -8.98 14.89
C SER A 75 -21.16 -9.90 13.79
N PHE A 76 -22.40 -9.65 13.34
CA PHE A 76 -23.07 -10.49 12.34
C PHE A 76 -22.88 -9.99 10.90
N MET A 77 -23.23 -8.73 10.63
CA MET A 77 -23.16 -8.13 9.30
C MET A 77 -21.78 -7.61 8.93
N GLY A 78 -21.01 -7.08 9.89
CA GLY A 78 -19.69 -6.51 9.63
C GLY A 78 -18.75 -7.46 8.86
N PRO A 79 -18.40 -8.64 9.41
CA PRO A 79 -17.57 -9.62 8.73
C PRO A 79 -18.20 -10.11 7.42
N LEU A 80 -19.52 -10.34 7.41
CA LEU A 80 -20.22 -10.81 6.21
C LEU A 80 -20.01 -9.85 5.04
N LEU A 81 -20.28 -8.56 5.24
CA LEU A 81 -20.16 -7.54 4.21
C LEU A 81 -18.70 -7.39 3.77
N ALA A 82 -17.75 -7.34 4.70
CA ALA A 82 -16.33 -7.23 4.37
C ALA A 82 -15.85 -8.36 3.45
N PHE A 83 -16.26 -9.61 3.70
CA PHE A 83 -15.90 -10.74 2.85
C PHE A 83 -16.53 -10.66 1.46
N HIS A 84 -17.78 -10.21 1.35
CA HIS A 84 -18.46 -10.11 0.07
C HIS A 84 -17.95 -8.93 -0.75
N ASP A 85 -17.63 -7.80 -0.12
CA ASP A 85 -16.97 -6.66 -0.77
C ASP A 85 -15.63 -7.07 -1.38
N ALA A 86 -14.79 -7.77 -0.61
CA ALA A 86 -13.51 -8.31 -1.08
C ALA A 86 -13.72 -9.34 -2.21
N SER A 87 -14.65 -10.27 -2.05
CA SER A 87 -14.90 -11.34 -3.02
C SER A 87 -15.43 -10.80 -4.35
N VAL A 88 -16.39 -9.87 -4.32
CA VAL A 88 -16.94 -9.25 -5.52
C VAL A 88 -15.87 -8.41 -6.22
N THR A 89 -15.10 -7.62 -5.48
CA THR A 89 -13.99 -6.84 -6.06
C THR A 89 -12.96 -7.76 -6.74
N ASN A 90 -12.66 -8.91 -6.15
CA ASN A 90 -11.76 -9.90 -6.74
C ASN A 90 -12.34 -10.48 -8.04
N ILE A 91 -13.63 -10.83 -8.06
CA ILE A 91 -14.31 -11.31 -9.27
C ILE A 91 -14.25 -10.26 -10.39
N LEU A 92 -14.53 -9.00 -10.05
CA LEU A 92 -14.48 -7.90 -11.02
C LEU A 92 -13.07 -7.77 -11.63
N ASN A 93 -12.03 -7.91 -10.80
CA ASN A 93 -10.64 -7.83 -11.24
C ASN A 93 -10.21 -9.05 -12.10
N GLN A 94 -10.51 -10.26 -11.64
CA GLN A 94 -10.14 -11.52 -12.30
C GLN A 94 -10.76 -11.68 -13.69
N PHE A 95 -12.03 -11.30 -13.82
CA PHE A 95 -12.78 -11.40 -15.08
C PHE A 95 -12.76 -10.12 -15.90
N ASN A 96 -11.97 -9.12 -15.45
CA ASN A 96 -11.76 -7.85 -16.13
C ASN A 96 -13.07 -7.10 -16.46
N PHE A 97 -13.98 -7.03 -15.50
CA PHE A 97 -15.20 -6.25 -15.62
C PHE A 97 -14.91 -4.76 -15.86
N TRP A 98 -13.76 -4.28 -15.38
CA TRP A 98 -13.28 -2.91 -15.59
C TRP A 98 -13.26 -2.50 -17.05
N ASN A 99 -12.82 -3.39 -17.95
CA ASN A 99 -12.76 -3.12 -19.40
C ASN A 99 -13.97 -3.71 -20.15
N ALA A 100 -14.89 -4.36 -19.44
CA ALA A 100 -16.14 -4.85 -20.04
C ALA A 100 -17.15 -3.70 -20.26
N VAL A 101 -17.02 -2.62 -19.50
CA VAL A 101 -17.78 -1.37 -19.61
C VAL A 101 -16.86 -0.31 -20.25
N PRO A 102 -17.31 0.48 -21.24
CA PRO A 102 -16.51 1.57 -21.78
C PRO A 102 -16.39 2.74 -20.78
N ILE A 103 -15.21 3.39 -20.73
CA ILE A 103 -14.95 4.52 -19.82
C ILE A 103 -15.92 5.68 -20.07
N ASP A 104 -16.24 6.01 -21.33
CA ASP A 104 -17.09 7.15 -21.67
C ASP A 104 -18.45 6.69 -22.21
N GLY A 105 -19.18 5.92 -21.39
CA GLY A 105 -20.52 5.46 -21.73
C GLY A 105 -21.01 4.34 -20.82
N SER A 106 -21.86 3.48 -21.40
CA SER A 106 -22.43 2.33 -20.72
C SER A 106 -22.30 1.06 -21.57
N ALA A 107 -22.50 -0.10 -20.95
CA ALA A 107 -22.62 -1.37 -21.63
C ALA A 107 -23.83 -2.14 -21.11
N THR A 108 -24.56 -2.78 -22.01
CA THR A 108 -25.64 -3.69 -21.66
C THR A 108 -25.10 -4.92 -20.92
N TYR A 109 -25.94 -5.58 -20.12
CA TYR A 109 -25.57 -6.86 -19.53
C TYR A 109 -25.13 -7.89 -20.60
N ALA A 110 -25.78 -7.91 -21.75
CA ALA A 110 -25.44 -8.82 -22.85
C ALA A 110 -24.01 -8.59 -23.39
N GLU A 111 -23.61 -7.34 -23.57
CA GLU A 111 -22.25 -7.00 -24.00
C GLU A 111 -21.21 -7.36 -22.94
N ILE A 112 -21.51 -7.10 -21.66
CA ILE A 112 -20.63 -7.47 -20.55
C ILE A 112 -20.45 -8.98 -20.50
N ILE A 113 -21.55 -9.75 -20.57
CA ILE A 113 -21.54 -11.23 -20.59
C ILE A 113 -20.65 -11.77 -21.71
N ALA A 114 -20.76 -11.22 -22.92
CA ALA A 114 -19.95 -11.63 -24.06
C ALA A 114 -18.45 -11.39 -23.84
N ARG A 115 -18.08 -10.34 -23.08
CA ARG A 115 -16.68 -9.99 -22.76
C ARG A 115 -16.12 -10.82 -21.61
N VAL A 116 -16.83 -10.89 -20.49
CA VAL A 116 -16.34 -11.56 -19.26
C VAL A 116 -16.50 -13.09 -19.31
N LYS A 117 -17.33 -13.59 -20.24
CA LYS A 117 -17.56 -15.03 -20.50
C LYS A 117 -18.06 -15.79 -19.27
N LEU A 118 -18.86 -15.14 -18.44
CA LEU A 118 -19.56 -15.73 -17.30
C LEU A 118 -21.04 -15.93 -17.61
N PRO A 119 -21.72 -16.91 -16.99
CA PRO A 119 -23.16 -17.06 -17.12
C PRO A 119 -23.91 -15.79 -16.69
N GLU A 120 -24.99 -15.46 -17.40
CA GLU A 120 -25.80 -14.26 -17.16
C GLU A 120 -26.22 -14.11 -15.69
N SER A 121 -26.68 -15.21 -15.07
CA SER A 121 -27.12 -15.20 -13.67
C SER A 121 -26.01 -14.81 -12.70
N ILE A 122 -24.75 -15.11 -13.02
CA ILE A 122 -23.58 -14.72 -12.21
C ILE A 122 -23.24 -13.25 -12.47
N VAL A 123 -23.16 -12.83 -13.73
CA VAL A 123 -22.87 -11.43 -14.11
C VAL A 123 -23.88 -10.48 -13.46
N ARG A 124 -25.17 -10.81 -13.52
CA ARG A 124 -26.23 -10.02 -12.87
C ARG A 124 -26.07 -9.92 -11.36
N ARG A 125 -25.72 -11.02 -10.68
CA ARG A 125 -25.49 -11.03 -9.22
C ARG A 125 -24.28 -10.18 -8.83
N VAL A 126 -23.17 -10.34 -9.54
CA VAL A 126 -21.92 -9.60 -9.29
C VAL A 126 -22.15 -8.10 -9.48
N LEU A 127 -22.73 -7.69 -10.62
CA LEU A 127 -22.98 -6.28 -10.90
C LEU A 127 -24.05 -5.68 -9.97
N LYS A 128 -25.09 -6.43 -9.61
CA LYS A 128 -26.07 -5.97 -8.61
C LYS A 128 -25.39 -5.64 -7.28
N TYR A 129 -24.49 -6.49 -6.82
CA TYR A 129 -23.73 -6.23 -5.59
C TYR A 129 -22.79 -5.04 -5.77
N ALA A 130 -22.00 -5.01 -6.85
CA ALA A 130 -21.07 -3.92 -7.15
C ALA A 130 -21.75 -2.54 -7.23
N ILE A 131 -22.96 -2.47 -7.80
CA ILE A 131 -23.77 -1.25 -7.84
C ILE A 131 -24.26 -0.84 -6.44
N SER A 132 -24.62 -1.83 -5.60
CA SER A 132 -25.09 -1.56 -4.24
C SER A 132 -24.03 -0.86 -3.37
N ILE A 133 -22.76 -1.13 -3.63
CA ILE A 133 -21.59 -0.51 -2.97
C ILE A 133 -20.88 0.55 -3.83
N ARG A 134 -21.55 1.06 -4.88
CA ARG A 134 -21.11 2.18 -5.74
C ARG A 134 -19.82 1.93 -6.54
N ILE A 135 -19.38 0.69 -6.70
CA ILE A 135 -18.27 0.37 -7.62
C ILE A 135 -18.69 0.63 -9.07
N PHE A 136 -19.91 0.26 -9.46
CA PHE A 136 -20.52 0.61 -10.75
C PHE A 136 -21.87 1.31 -10.51
N ALA A 137 -22.49 1.81 -11.57
CA ALA A 137 -23.85 2.36 -11.53
C ALA A 137 -24.71 1.80 -12.66
N SER A 138 -26.03 1.82 -12.48
CA SER A 138 -26.96 1.60 -13.59
C SER A 138 -26.94 2.84 -14.49
N ALA A 139 -26.89 2.63 -15.80
CA ALA A 139 -26.94 3.72 -16.76
C ALA A 139 -28.37 4.30 -16.82
N ASN A 140 -28.49 5.63 -16.84
CA ASN A 140 -29.79 6.31 -16.84
C ASN A 140 -30.42 6.40 -18.23
N ASP A 141 -29.59 6.36 -19.28
CA ASP A 141 -29.92 6.58 -20.68
C ASP A 141 -30.30 5.28 -21.42
N GLN A 142 -29.89 4.12 -20.90
CA GLN A 142 -30.13 2.82 -21.52
C GLN A 142 -30.60 1.77 -20.49
N PRO A 143 -31.79 1.16 -20.68
CA PRO A 143 -32.24 0.06 -19.84
C PRO A 143 -31.26 -1.12 -19.83
N ASP A 144 -31.22 -1.85 -18.72
CA ASP A 144 -30.38 -3.05 -18.56
C ASP A 144 -28.89 -2.80 -18.91
N SER A 145 -28.38 -1.62 -18.55
CA SER A 145 -27.02 -1.19 -18.85
C SER A 145 -26.32 -0.65 -17.60
N VAL A 146 -24.99 -0.75 -17.61
CA VAL A 146 -24.10 -0.40 -16.50
C VAL A 146 -23.07 0.60 -17.01
N CYS A 147 -22.77 1.62 -16.20
CA CYS A 147 -21.71 2.60 -16.43
C CYS A 147 -20.73 2.65 -15.26
N HIS A 148 -19.57 3.27 -15.50
CA HIS A 148 -18.57 3.47 -14.47
C HIS A 148 -19.00 4.49 -13.41
N THR A 149 -18.48 4.30 -12.20
CA THR A 149 -18.34 5.36 -11.20
C THR A 149 -16.86 5.75 -11.09
N SER A 150 -16.52 6.77 -10.31
CA SER A 150 -15.11 7.08 -9.99
C SER A 150 -14.33 5.87 -9.47
N ILE A 151 -14.99 4.97 -8.72
CA ILE A 151 -14.37 3.78 -8.10
C ILE A 151 -13.99 2.74 -9.15
N SER A 152 -14.87 2.38 -10.10
CA SER A 152 -14.53 1.42 -11.16
C SER A 152 -13.73 2.04 -12.31
N ALA A 153 -13.84 3.35 -12.54
CA ALA A 153 -13.08 4.04 -13.58
C ALA A 153 -11.57 4.04 -13.27
N LEU A 154 -11.17 4.13 -11.99
CA LEU A 154 -9.77 4.16 -11.58
C LEU A 154 -8.98 2.90 -12.04
N PRO A 155 -9.37 1.66 -11.69
CA PRO A 155 -8.68 0.47 -12.17
C PRO A 155 -8.85 0.25 -13.67
N ALA A 156 -9.91 0.77 -14.30
CA ALA A 156 -10.08 0.70 -15.76
C ALA A 156 -9.09 1.61 -16.50
N ARG A 157 -8.80 2.82 -15.97
CA ARG A 157 -7.85 3.79 -16.55
C ARG A 157 -6.39 3.46 -16.23
N ASN A 158 -6.12 2.81 -15.09
CA ASN A 158 -4.77 2.56 -14.61
C ASN A 158 -4.58 1.10 -14.20
N ARG A 159 -3.84 0.35 -15.04
CA ARG A 159 -3.51 -1.08 -14.82
C ARG A 159 -2.79 -1.32 -13.48
N LEU A 160 -2.04 -0.35 -12.97
CA LEU A 160 -1.33 -0.52 -11.69
C LEU A 160 -2.30 -0.78 -10.54
N TYR A 161 -3.48 -0.16 -10.54
CA TYR A 161 -4.51 -0.43 -9.54
C TYR A 161 -5.13 -1.84 -9.69
N GLN A 162 -5.18 -2.41 -10.89
CA GLN A 162 -5.60 -3.81 -11.07
C GLN A 162 -4.58 -4.78 -10.45
N ASN A 163 -3.29 -4.47 -10.58
CA ASN A 163 -2.23 -5.24 -9.93
C ASN A 163 -2.28 -5.10 -8.41
N TRP A 164 -2.53 -3.88 -7.90
CA TRP A 164 -2.72 -3.63 -6.48
C TRP A 164 -3.89 -4.45 -5.92
N LEU A 165 -5.04 -4.45 -6.59
CA LEU A 165 -6.19 -5.29 -6.21
C LEU A 165 -5.84 -6.78 -6.21
N ARG A 166 -5.07 -7.24 -7.19
CA ARG A 166 -4.61 -8.64 -7.25
C ARG A 166 -3.63 -8.97 -6.11
N HIS A 167 -2.68 -8.10 -5.81
CA HIS A 167 -1.80 -8.26 -4.64
C HIS A 167 -2.62 -8.36 -3.35
N LEU A 168 -3.54 -7.42 -3.11
CA LEU A 168 -4.36 -7.44 -1.91
C LEU A 168 -5.31 -8.63 -1.83
N LEU A 169 -5.98 -9.01 -2.91
CA LEU A 169 -7.08 -9.99 -2.84
C LEU A 169 -6.64 -11.43 -3.09
N GLU A 170 -5.49 -11.65 -3.76
CA GLU A 170 -4.99 -12.98 -4.12
C GLU A 170 -3.71 -13.36 -3.38
N GLU A 171 -3.03 -12.40 -2.76
CA GLU A 171 -1.79 -12.64 -2.01
C GLU A 171 -1.98 -12.28 -0.54
N ALA A 172 -2.39 -11.04 -0.25
CA ALA A 172 -2.62 -10.59 1.12
C ALA A 172 -3.84 -11.27 1.76
N GLY A 173 -4.95 -11.29 1.04
CA GLY A 173 -6.23 -11.82 1.52
C GLY A 173 -6.15 -13.26 2.02
N PRO A 174 -5.57 -14.21 1.26
CA PRO A 174 -5.36 -15.56 1.76
C PRO A 174 -4.48 -15.61 3.00
N GLY A 175 -3.40 -14.83 3.06
CA GLY A 175 -2.51 -14.77 4.22
C GLY A 175 -3.21 -14.26 5.49
N SER A 176 -4.05 -13.23 5.38
CA SER A 176 -4.78 -12.65 6.50
C SER A 176 -5.75 -13.64 7.15
N LEU A 177 -6.33 -14.55 6.37
CA LEU A 177 -7.21 -15.61 6.87
C LEU A 177 -6.48 -16.73 7.62
N HIS A 178 -5.17 -16.87 7.43
CA HIS A 178 -4.35 -17.91 8.08
C HIS A 178 -3.48 -17.35 9.23
N VAL A 179 -3.52 -16.05 9.51
CA VAL A 179 -2.71 -15.44 10.58
C VAL A 179 -3.04 -16.03 11.96
N ALA A 180 -4.32 -16.29 12.25
CA ALA A 180 -4.72 -16.91 13.52
C ALA A 180 -4.15 -18.33 13.66
N GLU A 181 -4.15 -19.11 12.57
CA GLU A 181 -3.55 -20.45 12.55
C GLU A 181 -2.03 -20.39 12.76
N SER A 182 -1.36 -19.43 12.13
CA SER A 182 0.07 -19.16 12.33
C SER A 182 0.36 -18.86 13.81
N LEU A 183 -0.37 -17.92 14.41
CA LEU A 183 -0.18 -17.53 15.81
C LEU A 183 -0.44 -18.69 16.77
N TRP A 184 -1.45 -19.53 16.53
CA TRP A 184 -1.69 -20.72 17.35
C TRP A 184 -0.54 -21.73 17.27
N LYS A 185 0.03 -21.96 16.09
CA LYS A 185 1.13 -22.92 15.91
C LYS A 185 2.45 -22.40 16.46
N PHE A 186 2.73 -21.13 16.24
CA PHE A 186 4.09 -20.61 16.33
C PHE A 186 4.29 -19.60 17.46
N SER A 187 3.24 -19.01 18.02
CA SER A 187 3.36 -17.96 19.04
C SER A 187 2.61 -18.25 20.34
N SER A 188 1.54 -19.06 20.31
CA SER A 188 0.72 -19.35 21.49
C SER A 188 1.54 -19.96 22.64
N GLY A 189 1.53 -19.30 23.79
CA GLY A 189 2.23 -19.75 25.01
C GLY A 189 3.72 -19.39 25.06
N LYS A 190 4.25 -18.66 24.08
CA LYS A 190 5.63 -18.15 24.07
C LYS A 190 5.69 -16.71 24.61
N GLN A 191 6.84 -16.35 25.18
CA GLN A 191 7.08 -14.99 25.68
C GLN A 191 7.38 -14.00 24.55
N GLU A 192 8.10 -14.45 23.52
CA GLU A 192 8.47 -13.66 22.35
C GLU A 192 7.80 -14.26 21.10
N PRO A 193 7.42 -13.42 20.11
CA PRO A 193 6.87 -13.89 18.85
C PRO A 193 7.93 -14.63 18.03
N SER A 194 7.48 -15.53 17.14
CA SER A 194 8.39 -16.12 16.15
C SER A 194 9.02 -15.04 15.28
N GLN A 195 10.30 -15.19 14.98
CA GLN A 195 11.05 -14.37 14.04
C GLN A 195 11.27 -15.10 12.70
N GLU A 196 10.61 -16.24 12.45
CA GLU A 196 10.77 -16.98 11.20
C GLU A 196 9.76 -16.52 10.14
N PRO A 197 10.19 -15.96 8.99
CA PRO A 197 9.25 -15.49 7.95
C PRO A 197 8.38 -16.61 7.36
N ALA A 198 8.89 -17.85 7.37
CA ALA A 198 8.15 -19.03 6.90
C ALA A 198 7.02 -19.48 7.84
N GLU A 199 6.93 -18.88 9.04
CA GLU A 199 5.87 -19.12 10.02
C GLU A 199 4.71 -18.12 9.89
N SER A 200 4.70 -17.26 8.86
CA SER A 200 3.66 -16.26 8.60
C SER A 200 2.31 -16.85 8.13
N GLY A 201 1.24 -16.05 8.22
CA GLY A 201 -0.07 -16.38 7.65
C GLY A 201 -0.01 -16.61 6.14
N PHE A 202 0.75 -15.80 5.42
CA PHE A 202 1.02 -15.99 3.99
C PHE A 202 1.63 -17.36 3.69
N SER A 203 2.63 -17.77 4.48
CA SER A 203 3.31 -19.05 4.30
C SER A 203 2.37 -20.24 4.48
N LEU A 204 1.46 -20.15 5.45
CA LEU A 204 0.42 -21.17 5.69
C LEU A 204 -0.68 -21.17 4.62
N ALA A 205 -1.02 -20.01 4.06
CA ALA A 205 -2.03 -19.90 3.01
C ALA A 205 -1.66 -20.68 1.73
N ASN A 206 -0.35 -20.92 1.50
CA ASN A 206 0.18 -21.79 0.46
C ASN A 206 -0.49 -21.54 -0.90
N ILE A 207 -0.43 -20.29 -1.36
CA ILE A 207 -1.17 -19.77 -2.53
C ILE A 207 -1.02 -20.67 -3.77
N ASP A 208 0.20 -21.17 -3.99
CA ASP A 208 0.52 -22.02 -5.14
C ASP A 208 0.39 -23.53 -4.86
N LYS A 209 -0.09 -23.91 -3.67
CA LYS A 209 -0.40 -25.28 -3.26
C LYS A 209 0.80 -26.24 -3.40
N LEU A 210 2.00 -25.78 -3.03
CA LEU A 210 3.24 -26.55 -3.17
C LEU A 210 3.43 -27.66 -2.11
N ASN A 211 2.44 -27.91 -1.27
CA ASN A 211 2.53 -28.82 -0.11
C ASN A 211 3.76 -28.56 0.80
N LYS A 212 4.28 -27.32 0.82
CA LYS A 212 5.31 -26.86 1.75
C LYS A 212 5.14 -25.36 2.01
N PRO A 213 5.46 -24.86 3.22
CA PRO A 213 5.49 -23.42 3.49
C PRO A 213 6.52 -22.74 2.59
N GLN A 214 6.23 -21.50 2.21
CA GLN A 214 7.15 -20.63 1.46
C GLN A 214 7.00 -19.21 1.97
N THR A 215 8.12 -18.50 2.11
CA THR A 215 8.10 -17.08 2.42
C THR A 215 7.49 -16.29 1.27
N PHE A 216 7.09 -15.03 1.53
CA PHE A 216 6.66 -14.14 0.46
C PHE A 216 7.72 -13.96 -0.63
N TRP A 217 8.98 -13.80 -0.23
CA TRP A 217 10.09 -13.63 -1.18
C TRP A 217 10.36 -14.88 -2.00
N ASP A 218 10.23 -16.08 -1.42
CA ASP A 218 10.26 -17.33 -2.18
C ASP A 218 9.15 -17.36 -3.23
N TYR A 219 7.93 -16.96 -2.85
CA TYR A 219 6.79 -16.90 -3.77
C TYR A 219 7.03 -15.93 -4.92
N VAL A 220 7.50 -14.72 -4.62
CA VAL A 220 7.79 -13.66 -5.59
C VAL A 220 8.91 -14.08 -6.55
N ASN A 221 9.95 -14.75 -6.05
CA ASN A 221 11.10 -15.13 -6.87
C ASN A 221 10.88 -16.43 -7.65
N ARG A 222 9.82 -17.19 -7.36
CA ARG A 222 9.55 -18.46 -8.03
C ARG A 222 9.01 -18.27 -9.45
N GLU A 223 9.61 -19.01 -10.38
CA GLU A 223 9.08 -19.13 -11.73
C GLU A 223 7.79 -19.96 -11.76
N ALA A 224 6.93 -19.69 -12.74
CA ALA A 224 5.67 -20.40 -12.97
C ALA A 224 5.51 -20.70 -14.46
N GLU A 225 5.03 -21.91 -14.78
CA GLU A 225 4.81 -22.32 -16.16
C GLU A 225 3.84 -21.37 -16.88
N GLY A 226 4.19 -20.99 -18.12
CA GLY A 226 3.39 -20.07 -18.93
C GLY A 226 3.44 -18.61 -18.48
N LYS A 227 4.33 -18.23 -17.54
CA LYS A 227 4.55 -16.84 -17.13
C LYS A 227 5.95 -16.34 -17.49
N PRO A 228 6.11 -15.05 -17.84
CA PRO A 228 7.43 -14.46 -18.03
C PRO A 228 8.29 -14.58 -16.78
N LYS A 229 9.61 -14.72 -16.95
CA LYS A 229 10.55 -14.72 -15.81
C LYS A 229 10.43 -13.40 -15.03
N GLY A 230 10.39 -13.48 -13.69
CA GLY A 230 10.31 -12.31 -12.81
C GLY A 230 8.96 -11.58 -12.78
N TRP A 231 7.90 -12.15 -13.38
CA TRP A 231 6.59 -11.48 -13.48
C TRP A 231 5.99 -11.08 -12.12
N ARG A 232 6.25 -11.85 -11.06
CA ARG A 232 5.76 -11.52 -9.70
C ARG A 232 6.56 -10.37 -9.09
N SER A 233 7.89 -10.37 -9.24
CA SER A 233 8.75 -9.27 -8.79
C SER A 233 8.38 -7.97 -9.49
N ALA A 234 8.18 -8.00 -10.81
CA ALA A 234 7.73 -6.86 -11.58
C ALA A 234 6.35 -6.36 -11.12
N ARG A 235 5.38 -7.27 -10.91
CA ARG A 235 4.07 -6.92 -10.38
C ARG A 235 4.14 -6.33 -8.97
N PHE A 236 5.00 -6.86 -8.10
CA PHE A 236 5.19 -6.33 -6.75
C PHE A 236 5.78 -4.92 -6.78
N ALA A 237 6.78 -4.66 -7.63
CA ALA A 237 7.32 -3.32 -7.85
C ALA A 237 6.24 -2.34 -8.36
N GLU A 238 5.38 -2.78 -9.30
CA GLU A 238 4.22 -2.00 -9.75
C GLU A 238 3.23 -1.70 -8.61
N CYS A 239 3.01 -2.66 -7.69
CA CYS A 239 2.17 -2.45 -6.50
C CYS A 239 2.78 -1.44 -5.52
N MET A 240 4.10 -1.47 -5.32
CA MET A 240 4.79 -0.50 -4.48
C MET A 240 4.74 0.92 -5.06
N GLN A 241 4.73 1.06 -6.39
CA GLN A 241 4.45 2.37 -7.02
C GLN A 241 3.04 2.87 -6.69
N VAL A 242 2.03 2.00 -6.67
CA VAL A 242 0.67 2.38 -6.25
C VAL A 242 0.67 2.83 -4.79
N ALA A 243 1.28 2.04 -3.90
CA ALA A 243 1.36 2.37 -2.47
C ALA A 243 2.05 3.73 -2.24
N ALA A 244 3.17 3.99 -2.92
CA ALA A 244 3.87 5.27 -2.87
C ALA A 244 3.00 6.42 -3.38
N SER A 245 2.31 6.25 -4.51
CA SER A 245 1.42 7.28 -5.08
C SER A 245 0.18 7.57 -4.22
N ALA A 246 -0.34 6.54 -3.54
CA ALA A 246 -1.51 6.63 -2.67
C ALA A 246 -1.19 7.26 -1.30
N SER A 247 0.10 7.36 -0.95
CA SER A 247 0.55 7.98 0.29
C SER A 247 -0.03 9.39 0.49
N VAL A 248 -0.24 9.76 1.75
CA VAL A 248 -0.77 11.08 2.12
C VAL A 248 0.26 12.21 1.95
N ILE A 249 1.56 11.86 1.91
CA ILE A 249 2.60 12.75 1.38
C ILE A 249 3.00 12.28 0.00
N LYS A 250 3.30 13.22 -0.89
CA LYS A 250 4.13 12.94 -2.06
C LYS A 250 5.48 12.38 -1.62
N THR A 251 5.76 11.14 -2.00
CA THR A 251 7.06 10.49 -1.75
C THR A 251 8.22 11.36 -2.21
N ASP A 252 8.08 12.04 -3.35
CA ASP A 252 9.11 12.96 -3.85
C ASP A 252 9.46 14.10 -2.89
N ASP A 253 8.44 14.70 -2.26
CA ASP A 253 8.65 15.79 -1.32
C ASP A 253 9.34 15.24 -0.07
N LEU A 254 8.86 14.10 0.44
CA LEU A 254 9.49 13.37 1.55
C LEU A 254 10.96 13.10 1.25
N LEU A 255 11.29 12.51 0.10
CA LEU A 255 12.69 12.20 -0.25
C LEU A 255 13.57 13.45 -0.30
N LYS A 256 13.04 14.57 -0.81
CA LYS A 256 13.80 15.82 -0.96
C LYS A 256 13.97 16.58 0.36
N SER A 257 13.00 16.49 1.28
CA SER A 257 12.99 17.28 2.51
C SER A 257 13.31 16.48 3.78
N ALA A 258 13.18 15.16 3.76
CA ALA A 258 13.42 14.34 4.94
C ALA A 258 14.88 14.37 5.36
N TYR A 259 15.83 14.56 4.44
CA TYR A 259 17.24 14.68 4.76
C TYR A 259 17.88 15.84 3.97
N ASP A 260 18.83 16.53 4.59
CA ASP A 260 19.58 17.61 3.95
C ASP A 260 20.72 17.04 3.08
N TRP A 261 20.35 16.52 1.91
CA TRP A 261 21.25 15.90 0.93
C TRP A 261 22.41 16.79 0.49
N ASN A 262 22.27 18.12 0.57
CA ASN A 262 23.35 19.04 0.22
C ASN A 262 24.55 18.93 1.17
N LYS A 263 24.34 18.50 2.42
CA LYS A 263 25.44 18.30 3.38
C LYS A 263 26.44 17.23 2.96
N LEU A 264 26.04 16.33 2.06
CA LEU A 264 26.90 15.26 1.59
C LEU A 264 27.95 15.74 0.58
N GLY A 265 27.75 16.90 -0.06
CA GLY A 265 28.63 17.38 -1.12
C GLY A 265 28.63 16.41 -2.32
N GLU A 266 29.82 16.06 -2.80
CA GLU A 266 29.97 14.98 -3.79
C GLU A 266 30.05 13.63 -3.07
N ALA A 267 29.03 12.80 -3.23
CA ALA A 267 28.92 11.51 -2.54
C ALA A 267 28.26 10.43 -3.41
N THR A 268 28.60 9.18 -3.12
CA THR A 268 27.96 7.98 -3.67
C THR A 268 27.05 7.36 -2.62
N VAL A 269 25.76 7.28 -2.94
CA VAL A 269 24.74 6.62 -2.12
C VAL A 269 24.47 5.24 -2.71
N VAL A 270 24.58 4.19 -1.90
CA VAL A 270 24.18 2.83 -2.25
C VAL A 270 22.75 2.65 -1.75
N ASP A 271 21.80 2.54 -2.68
CA ASP A 271 20.38 2.37 -2.42
C ASP A 271 20.06 0.87 -2.39
N ILE A 272 20.02 0.29 -1.20
CA ILE A 272 19.87 -1.17 -0.97
C ILE A 272 18.39 -1.51 -0.92
N GLY A 273 17.96 -2.46 -1.76
CA GLY A 273 16.54 -2.74 -1.95
C GLY A 273 15.82 -1.62 -2.71
N GLY A 274 16.55 -0.86 -3.53
CA GLY A 274 16.04 0.32 -4.23
C GLY A 274 15.08 0.01 -5.38
N SER A 275 14.73 -1.26 -5.61
CA SER A 275 13.76 -1.72 -6.60
C SER A 275 14.11 -1.21 -8.00
N SER A 276 13.17 -0.51 -8.64
CA SER A 276 13.35 0.09 -9.96
C SER A 276 14.11 1.42 -9.96
N GLY A 277 14.65 1.86 -8.82
CA GLY A 277 15.49 3.07 -8.71
C GLY A 277 14.72 4.40 -8.75
N HIS A 278 13.42 4.38 -8.46
CA HIS A 278 12.55 5.55 -8.49
C HIS A 278 12.96 6.61 -7.45
N ASP A 279 13.23 6.20 -6.22
CA ASP A 279 13.66 7.12 -5.15
C ASP A 279 15.03 7.73 -5.47
N SER A 280 16.00 6.89 -5.84
CA SER A 280 17.32 7.32 -6.31
C SER A 280 17.24 8.29 -7.49
N THR A 281 16.33 8.07 -8.43
CA THR A 281 16.08 8.98 -9.57
C THR A 281 15.60 10.34 -9.09
N THR A 282 14.60 10.38 -8.22
CA THR A 282 14.05 11.62 -7.67
C THR A 282 15.10 12.43 -6.93
N ILE A 283 15.90 11.78 -6.08
CA ILE A 283 16.96 12.46 -5.32
C ILE A 283 18.07 12.92 -6.27
N ALA A 284 18.53 12.07 -7.19
CA ALA A 284 19.57 12.42 -8.15
C ALA A 284 19.19 13.61 -9.06
N GLN A 285 17.91 13.77 -9.40
CA GLN A 285 17.44 14.92 -10.16
C GLN A 285 17.46 16.22 -9.35
N ALA A 286 17.10 16.15 -8.05
CA ALA A 286 17.09 17.31 -7.17
C ALA A 286 18.50 17.72 -6.68
N PHE A 287 19.43 16.76 -6.58
CA PHE A 287 20.76 16.95 -6.02
C PHE A 287 21.85 16.45 -7.00
N PRO A 288 22.34 17.32 -7.91
CA PRO A 288 23.24 16.91 -9.00
C PRO A 288 24.60 16.35 -8.57
N ASN A 289 25.06 16.67 -7.35
CA ASN A 289 26.34 16.23 -6.82
C ASN A 289 26.32 14.78 -6.31
N LEU A 290 25.13 14.17 -6.23
CA LEU A 290 24.99 12.80 -5.77
C LEU A 290 25.01 11.80 -6.93
N LYS A 291 25.65 10.66 -6.66
CA LYS A 291 25.65 9.45 -7.49
C LYS A 291 24.97 8.34 -6.71
N PHE A 292 24.25 7.47 -7.40
CA PHE A 292 23.49 6.37 -6.82
C PHE A 292 23.90 5.05 -7.45
N ILE A 293 24.10 4.05 -6.60
CA ILE A 293 24.20 2.64 -6.98
C ILE A 293 22.97 1.96 -6.39
N VAL A 294 22.00 1.64 -7.25
CA VAL A 294 20.76 0.96 -6.88
C VAL A 294 21.02 -0.53 -6.87
N GLN A 295 20.91 -1.13 -5.69
CA GLN A 295 21.08 -2.56 -5.46
C GLN A 295 19.73 -3.24 -5.26
N ASP A 296 19.46 -4.23 -6.11
CA ASP A 296 18.28 -5.11 -5.98
C ASP A 296 18.53 -6.44 -6.71
N LEU A 297 17.58 -7.36 -6.67
CA LEU A 297 17.63 -8.62 -7.40
C LEU A 297 17.67 -8.36 -8.91
N LEU A 298 18.42 -9.20 -9.65
CA LEU A 298 18.65 -9.04 -11.10
C LEU A 298 17.36 -8.87 -11.93
N GLN A 299 16.25 -9.46 -11.48
CA GLN A 299 14.94 -9.40 -12.12
C GLN A 299 14.40 -7.96 -12.25
N LEU A 300 14.84 -7.03 -11.40
CA LEU A 300 14.41 -5.63 -11.40
C LEU A 300 15.14 -4.77 -12.44
N ARG A 301 16.18 -5.32 -13.09
CA ARG A 301 17.01 -4.60 -14.07
C ARG A 301 16.19 -3.99 -15.20
N THR A 302 15.23 -4.72 -15.76
CA THR A 302 14.40 -4.22 -16.86
C THR A 302 13.56 -3.02 -16.40
N SER A 303 12.89 -3.13 -15.26
CA SER A 303 12.09 -2.05 -14.69
C SER A 303 12.94 -0.82 -14.36
N PHE A 304 14.17 -1.02 -13.86
CA PHE A 304 15.14 0.06 -13.67
C PHE A 304 15.50 0.75 -14.99
N ASP A 305 15.86 -0.02 -16.03
CA ASP A 305 16.31 0.54 -17.30
C ASP A 305 15.21 1.35 -18.02
N GLU A 306 13.94 0.97 -17.82
CA GLU A 306 12.74 1.65 -18.30
C GLU A 306 12.42 2.92 -17.49
N GLN A 307 12.62 2.90 -16.17
CA GLN A 307 12.23 3.99 -15.28
C GLN A 307 13.28 5.10 -15.18
N VAL A 308 14.56 4.77 -15.20
CA VAL A 308 15.64 5.76 -15.01
C VAL A 308 15.86 6.57 -16.30
N PRO A 309 15.68 7.91 -16.27
CA PRO A 309 15.84 8.76 -17.45
C PRO A 309 17.27 8.76 -17.99
N ALA A 310 17.41 8.81 -19.32
CA ALA A 310 18.69 8.73 -20.00
C ALA A 310 19.69 9.80 -19.55
N GLU A 311 19.19 10.97 -19.15
CA GLU A 311 19.97 12.13 -18.73
C GLU A 311 20.73 11.91 -17.42
N ILE A 312 20.27 10.97 -16.58
CA ILE A 312 20.87 10.70 -15.27
C ILE A 312 21.49 9.30 -15.15
N LYS A 313 21.42 8.46 -16.19
CA LYS A 313 22.01 7.09 -16.20
C LYS A 313 23.51 7.04 -15.91
N SER A 314 24.23 8.14 -16.13
CA SER A 314 25.65 8.24 -15.76
C SER A 314 25.87 8.35 -14.25
N ARG A 315 24.87 8.83 -13.50
CA ARG A 315 24.89 9.03 -12.05
C ARG A 315 24.07 8.01 -11.28
N VAL A 316 23.04 7.42 -11.87
CA VAL A 316 22.20 6.38 -11.26
C VAL A 316 22.45 5.07 -12.00
N LYS A 317 23.09 4.11 -11.34
CA LYS A 317 23.47 2.81 -11.90
C LYS A 317 22.79 1.68 -11.15
N PHE A 318 22.45 0.61 -11.87
CA PHE A 318 21.92 -0.62 -11.26
C PHE A 318 23.02 -1.64 -11.05
N GLU A 319 23.03 -2.25 -9.87
CA GLU A 319 23.94 -3.33 -9.50
C GLU A 319 23.13 -4.50 -8.91
N PRO A 320 23.08 -5.66 -9.57
CA PRO A 320 22.39 -6.82 -9.01
C PRO A 320 23.04 -7.26 -7.69
N HIS A 321 22.29 -7.25 -6.59
CA HIS A 321 22.78 -7.65 -5.28
C HIS A 321 21.66 -8.23 -4.42
N ASP A 322 21.97 -9.33 -3.74
CA ASP A 322 21.16 -9.85 -2.63
C ASP A 322 21.75 -9.27 -1.34
N PHE A 323 21.02 -8.37 -0.68
CA PHE A 323 21.52 -7.67 0.51
C PHE A 323 21.67 -8.57 1.74
N LEU A 324 21.16 -9.81 1.69
CA LEU A 324 21.45 -10.82 2.71
C LEU A 324 22.88 -11.38 2.57
N GLN A 325 23.54 -11.13 1.44
CA GLN A 325 24.95 -11.41 1.25
C GLN A 325 25.80 -10.23 1.72
N ALA A 326 27.10 -10.48 1.92
CA ALA A 326 28.02 -9.43 2.31
C ALA A 326 28.04 -8.28 1.27
N GLN A 327 27.89 -7.05 1.76
CA GLN A 327 28.00 -5.85 0.95
C GLN A 327 29.38 -5.77 0.28
N ASN A 328 29.39 -5.66 -1.05
CA ASN A 328 30.59 -5.67 -1.88
C ASN A 328 30.89 -4.34 -2.57
N THR A 329 30.01 -3.35 -2.40
CA THR A 329 30.13 -2.01 -2.99
C THR A 329 30.38 -0.97 -1.92
N GLN A 330 31.40 -0.15 -2.15
CA GLN A 330 31.76 0.93 -1.25
C GLN A 330 30.99 2.20 -1.61
N GLY A 331 30.06 2.59 -0.74
CA GLY A 331 29.38 3.88 -0.75
C GLY A 331 29.85 4.80 0.37
N ASP A 332 29.60 6.10 0.20
CA ASP A 332 29.69 7.09 1.28
C ASP A 332 28.49 6.98 2.22
N PHE A 333 27.33 6.61 1.66
CA PHE A 333 26.06 6.41 2.37
C PHE A 333 25.36 5.14 1.86
N TYR A 334 24.65 4.46 2.75
CA TYR A 334 23.81 3.30 2.41
C TYR A 334 22.38 3.65 2.79
N MET A 335 21.48 3.70 1.82
CA MET A 335 20.07 4.03 2.00
C MET A 335 19.23 2.76 1.96
N LEU A 336 18.32 2.62 2.91
CA LEU A 336 17.29 1.57 2.96
C LEU A 336 15.95 2.26 3.23
N LYS A 337 15.01 2.19 2.28
CA LYS A 337 13.69 2.79 2.41
C LYS A 337 12.59 1.75 2.28
N MET A 338 11.80 1.55 3.34
CA MET A 338 10.73 0.54 3.39
C MET A 338 11.29 -0.84 3.00
N VAL A 339 12.41 -1.22 3.61
CA VAL A 339 13.04 -2.53 3.38
C VAL A 339 13.03 -3.31 4.66
N LEU A 340 13.57 -2.75 5.75
CA LEU A 340 13.75 -3.48 7.01
C LEU A 340 12.42 -3.79 7.72
N HIS A 341 11.32 -3.14 7.33
CA HIS A 341 9.98 -3.49 7.82
C HIS A 341 9.50 -4.85 7.32
N ASP A 342 10.04 -5.38 6.21
CA ASP A 342 9.75 -6.73 5.71
C ASP A 342 10.54 -7.81 6.47
N TRP A 343 11.45 -7.43 7.38
CA TRP A 343 12.39 -8.35 8.01
C TRP A 343 12.29 -8.35 9.55
N PRO A 344 12.39 -9.53 10.17
CA PRO A 344 12.65 -9.70 11.60
C PRO A 344 14.01 -9.08 12.02
N ASP A 345 14.24 -8.97 13.33
CA ASP A 345 15.37 -8.21 13.92
C ASP A 345 16.80 -8.72 13.59
N GLU A 346 16.98 -9.86 12.94
CA GLU A 346 18.29 -10.52 12.80
C GLU A 346 19.19 -10.02 11.64
N CYS A 347 18.83 -8.95 10.92
CA CYS A 347 19.61 -8.43 9.78
C CYS A 347 20.46 -7.19 10.16
N GLY A 348 21.76 -7.17 9.81
CA GLY A 348 22.74 -6.26 10.42
C GLY A 348 23.61 -5.33 9.54
N SER A 349 24.06 -4.25 10.22
CA SER A 349 25.23 -3.33 10.06
C SER A 349 25.15 -2.08 9.15
N ARG A 350 25.54 -0.93 9.77
CA ARG A 350 25.77 0.47 9.29
C ARG A 350 24.98 0.95 8.07
N VAL A 351 23.88 1.67 8.35
CA VAL A 351 22.89 2.11 7.36
C VAL A 351 22.38 3.52 7.70
N VAL A 352 22.12 4.35 6.68
CA VAL A 352 21.17 5.47 6.76
C VAL A 352 19.78 4.91 6.46
N LEU A 353 18.95 4.82 7.49
CA LEU A 353 17.61 4.28 7.40
C LEU A 353 16.65 5.40 7.02
N VAL A 354 15.91 5.21 5.93
CA VAL A 354 14.75 6.01 5.57
C VAL A 354 13.52 5.14 5.78
N GLU A 355 13.28 4.80 7.04
CA GLU A 355 12.17 3.93 7.44
C GLU A 355 11.03 4.73 8.06
N ALA A 356 9.81 4.19 7.97
CA ALA A 356 8.69 4.71 8.74
C ALA A 356 8.94 4.46 10.23
N VAL A 357 8.67 5.48 11.06
CA VAL A 357 8.77 5.37 12.51
C VAL A 357 7.37 5.35 13.08
N ALA A 358 6.85 4.16 13.37
CA ALA A 358 5.50 4.04 13.92
C ALA A 358 5.38 4.84 15.23
N PRO A 359 4.28 5.58 15.43
CA PRO A 359 4.10 6.39 16.60
C PRO A 359 3.71 5.47 17.76
N PRO A 360 4.14 5.75 18.99
CA PRO A 360 3.55 5.06 20.13
C PRO A 360 2.04 5.36 20.19
N ASP A 361 1.22 4.33 20.39
CA ASP A 361 -0.20 4.45 20.76
C ASP A 361 -1.12 5.20 19.79
N THR A 362 -1.01 4.97 18.47
CA THR A 362 -1.98 5.52 17.51
C THR A 362 -3.28 4.72 17.41
N LEU A 363 -4.42 5.42 17.47
CA LEU A 363 -5.73 4.86 17.15
C LEU A 363 -6.02 4.87 15.64
N SER A 364 -5.05 5.28 14.81
CA SER A 364 -5.22 5.32 13.35
C SER A 364 -5.43 3.92 12.79
N HIS A 365 -6.64 3.67 12.28
CA HIS A 365 -7.01 2.38 11.71
C HIS A 365 -6.11 1.98 10.53
N MET A 366 -5.71 2.94 9.71
CA MET A 366 -4.84 2.71 8.56
C MET A 366 -3.44 2.21 8.95
N LEU A 367 -2.88 2.75 10.03
CA LEU A 367 -1.50 2.41 10.46
C LEU A 367 -1.45 1.06 11.14
N ASN A 368 -2.45 0.79 11.97
CA ASN A 368 -2.61 -0.52 12.57
C ASN A 368 -2.89 -1.59 11.51
N ALA A 369 -3.58 -1.24 10.41
CA ALA A 369 -3.75 -2.15 9.28
C ALA A 369 -2.45 -2.39 8.50
N ALA A 370 -1.58 -1.38 8.36
CA ALA A 370 -0.27 -1.53 7.74
C ALA A 370 0.65 -2.46 8.55
N ASP A 371 0.68 -2.33 9.88
CA ASP A 371 1.42 -3.24 10.75
C ASP A 371 0.89 -4.68 10.71
N MET A 372 -0.43 -4.85 10.72
CA MET A 372 -1.06 -6.17 10.52
C MET A 372 -0.70 -6.78 9.15
N HIS A 373 -0.49 -5.95 8.13
CA HIS A 373 -0.01 -6.39 6.82
C HIS A 373 1.42 -6.93 6.90
N MET A 374 2.30 -6.31 7.69
CA MET A 374 3.67 -6.80 7.92
C MET A 374 3.66 -8.16 8.64
N LEU A 375 2.88 -8.27 9.72
CA LEU A 375 2.74 -9.52 10.48
C LEU A 375 2.25 -10.68 9.60
N GLN A 376 1.19 -10.48 8.82
CA GLN A 376 0.57 -11.57 8.06
C GLN A 376 1.44 -12.06 6.88
N PHE A 377 2.25 -11.19 6.26
CA PHE A 377 3.09 -11.55 5.11
C PHE A 377 4.45 -12.10 5.52
N PHE A 378 5.14 -11.30 6.32
CA PHE A 378 6.57 -11.44 6.55
C PHE A 378 6.88 -11.97 7.95
N ASN A 379 5.87 -12.06 8.82
CA ASN A 379 6.05 -12.29 10.25
C ASN A 379 6.98 -11.21 10.86
N SER A 380 6.82 -9.97 10.37
CA SER A 380 7.56 -8.77 10.77
C SER A 380 6.61 -7.71 11.34
N GLN A 381 7.09 -6.47 11.52
CA GLN A 381 6.34 -5.38 12.12
C GLN A 381 6.79 -4.02 11.62
N GLU A 382 5.87 -3.05 11.67
CA GLU A 382 6.23 -1.64 11.70
C GLU A 382 6.85 -1.30 13.06
N ARG A 383 7.92 -0.50 13.09
CA ARG A 383 8.73 -0.30 14.30
C ARG A 383 8.56 1.12 14.85
N SER A 384 8.39 1.22 16.17
CA SER A 384 8.49 2.50 16.87
C SER A 384 9.94 2.98 16.94
N LEU A 385 10.16 4.23 17.33
CA LEU A 385 11.52 4.74 17.56
C LEU A 385 12.27 3.91 18.61
N GLN A 386 11.56 3.40 19.63
CA GLN A 386 12.15 2.56 20.65
C GLN A 386 12.56 1.19 20.08
N ASP A 387 11.73 0.60 19.21
CA ASP A 387 12.04 -0.67 18.55
C ASP A 387 13.25 -0.52 17.62
N TRP A 388 13.28 0.56 16.84
CA TRP A 388 14.42 0.93 16.01
C TRP A 388 15.71 1.12 16.83
N THR A 389 15.61 1.77 17.99
CA THR A 389 16.73 1.94 18.93
C THR A 389 17.23 0.60 19.46
N ASN A 390 16.31 -0.28 19.84
CA ASN A 390 16.65 -1.61 20.35
C ASN A 390 17.30 -2.47 19.26
N LEU A 391 16.79 -2.41 18.03
CA LEU A 391 17.33 -3.13 16.88
C LEU A 391 18.77 -2.70 16.60
N LEU A 392 19.03 -1.38 16.46
CA LEU A 392 20.39 -0.88 16.23
C LEU A 392 21.37 -1.32 17.33
N ALA A 393 20.93 -1.28 18.59
CA ALA A 393 21.75 -1.69 19.73
C ALA A 393 22.06 -3.20 19.74
N LYS A 394 21.12 -4.06 19.28
CA LYS A 394 21.33 -5.50 19.08
C LYS A 394 22.29 -5.76 17.92
N THR A 395 22.16 -5.01 16.83
CA THR A 395 22.98 -5.16 15.62
C THR A 395 24.45 -4.81 15.86
N ASP A 396 24.73 -3.60 16.37
CA ASP A 396 26.08 -3.16 16.71
C ASP A 396 25.99 -1.94 17.64
N LYS A 397 26.59 -2.05 18.83
CA LYS A 397 26.56 -1.02 19.88
C LYS A 397 27.11 0.35 19.45
N ARG A 398 27.81 0.43 18.30
CA ARG A 398 28.33 1.67 17.73
C ARG A 398 27.30 2.42 16.88
N LEU A 399 26.18 1.79 16.54
CA LEU A 399 25.11 2.41 15.76
C LEU A 399 24.27 3.31 16.66
N THR A 400 24.04 4.55 16.21
CA THR A 400 23.23 5.54 16.89
C THR A 400 22.42 6.34 15.88
N PHE A 401 21.24 6.81 16.28
CA PHE A 401 20.53 7.82 15.50
C PHE A 401 21.31 9.13 15.57
N THR A 402 21.66 9.66 14.40
CA THR A 402 22.27 11.00 14.28
C THR A 402 21.26 12.05 13.86
N TYR A 403 20.16 11.62 13.26
CA TYR A 403 19.11 12.49 12.74
C TYR A 403 17.81 11.70 12.59
N ILE A 404 16.68 12.34 12.92
CA ILE A 404 15.32 11.84 12.72
C ILE A 404 14.53 13.01 12.11
N SER A 405 13.84 12.76 11.00
CA SER A 405 13.03 13.78 10.34
C SER A 405 11.58 13.68 10.76
N GLU A 406 10.96 14.82 11.04
CA GLU A 406 9.51 14.95 11.18
C GLU A 406 9.02 15.77 9.98
N VAL A 407 8.29 15.11 9.06
CA VAL A 407 7.77 15.79 7.86
C VAL A 407 6.27 16.03 8.06
N PRO A 408 5.79 17.29 8.10
CA PRO A 408 4.37 17.57 8.30
C PRO A 408 3.49 16.84 7.29
N GLY A 409 2.47 16.13 7.76
CA GLY A 409 1.60 15.32 6.91
C GLY A 409 2.19 13.96 6.52
N SER A 410 3.44 13.65 6.92
CA SER A 410 3.86 12.26 7.04
C SER A 410 2.89 11.59 7.96
N VAL A 411 2.77 10.29 7.78
CA VAL A 411 2.31 9.48 8.88
C VAL A 411 3.02 10.01 10.12
N HIS A 412 2.26 10.49 11.12
CA HIS A 412 2.70 11.24 12.32
C HIS A 412 2.74 12.78 12.20
N LEU A 413 1.74 13.45 12.79
CA LEU A 413 1.83 14.15 14.09
C LEU A 413 0.56 15.00 14.30
N ARG A 414 -0.10 14.80 15.45
CA ARG A 414 -0.84 15.84 16.17
C ARG A 414 -0.11 16.06 17.48
#